data_AF-A0A2G6KSA2-F1
#
_entry.id   AF-A0A2G6KSA2-F1
#
_cell.length_a   1.000
_cell.length_b   1.000
_cell.length_c   1.000
_cell.angle_alpha   90.00
_cell.angle_beta   90.00
_cell.angle_gamma   90.00
#
_symmetry.space_group_name_H-M   'P 1'
#
loop_
_entity.id
_entity.type
_entity.pdbx_description
1 polymer ?
#
loop_
_entity_poly.entity_id
_entity_poly.type
_entity_poly.pdbx_seq_one_letter_code
_entity_poly.pdbx_strand_id
1 'polypeptide(L)'
;MEIKKTSSRFKRLRQRYFSTKAAVLFILNRKIKGAVGLGEDFGRITDIELDRGKKDITMEVTQEDAVNTIAVRGYGFEQRKGKPYLIWKTMDFAGPAGEEYRRRFAGMNGIELSKKYIAVVEAVL
;
A
#
# COMPACT_ATOMS: atom_id res chain seq x y z
N MET A 1 35.62 14.13 -19.07
CA MET A 1 34.66 14.00 -17.95
C MET A 1 34.16 12.56 -17.95
N GLU A 2 34.78 11.69 -17.15
CA GLU A 2 34.41 10.27 -17.11
C GLU A 2 33.08 10.09 -16.40
N ILE A 3 32.06 9.65 -17.15
CA ILE A 3 30.79 9.24 -16.58
C ILE A 3 31.07 7.95 -15.81
N LYS A 4 31.22 8.05 -14.48
CA LYS A 4 31.33 6.90 -13.57
C LYS A 4 30.22 5.91 -13.90
N LYS A 5 30.58 4.76 -14.48
CA LYS A 5 29.67 3.65 -14.76
C LYS A 5 28.95 3.28 -13.47
N THR A 6 27.68 3.65 -13.36
CA THR A 6 26.81 3.20 -12.28
C THR A 6 26.82 1.68 -12.28
N SER A 7 27.32 1.08 -11.20
CA SER A 7 27.56 -0.36 -11.11
C SER A 7 26.29 -1.14 -11.44
N SER A 8 26.43 -2.23 -12.22
CA SER A 8 25.30 -3.08 -12.63
C SER A 8 24.49 -3.61 -11.43
N ARG A 9 25.13 -3.75 -10.26
CA ARG A 9 24.49 -4.08 -8.99
C ARG A 9 23.49 -3.01 -8.53
N PHE A 10 23.86 -1.72 -8.59
CA PHE A 10 22.95 -0.64 -8.17
C PHE A 10 21.74 -0.53 -9.09
N LYS A 11 21.94 -0.71 -10.41
CA LYS A 11 20.85 -0.76 -11.39
C LYS A 11 19.91 -1.95 -11.13
N ARG A 12 20.45 -3.15 -10.86
CA ARG A 12 19.65 -4.34 -10.51
C ARG A 12 18.88 -4.18 -9.21
N LEU A 13 19.50 -3.59 -8.18
CA LEU A 13 18.85 -3.34 -6.89
C LEU A 13 17.68 -2.36 -7.06
N ARG A 14 17.90 -1.27 -7.78
CA ARG A 14 16.88 -0.25 -8.09
C ARG A 14 15.74 -0.85 -8.91
N GLN A 15 16.03 -1.63 -9.95
CA GLN A 15 15.01 -2.35 -10.74
C GLN A 15 14.20 -3.33 -9.90
N ARG A 16 14.84 -4.09 -9.02
CA ARG A 16 14.16 -5.01 -8.09
C ARG A 16 13.26 -4.25 -7.10
N TYR A 17 13.71 -3.12 -6.57
CA TYR A 17 12.90 -2.30 -5.68
C TYR A 17 11.66 -1.73 -6.41
N PHE A 18 11.84 -1.19 -7.61
CA PHE A 18 10.72 -0.70 -8.42
C PHE A 18 9.73 -1.79 -8.79
N SER A 19 10.21 -2.98 -9.18
CA SER A 19 9.31 -4.10 -9.49
C SER A 19 8.57 -4.60 -8.26
N THR A 20 9.20 -4.58 -7.08
CA THR A 20 8.54 -5.01 -5.84
C THR A 20 7.54 -3.95 -5.34
N LYS A 21 7.84 -2.64 -5.46
CA LYS A 21 6.90 -1.54 -5.20
C LYS A 21 5.66 -1.65 -6.10
N ALA A 22 5.87 -1.88 -7.40
CA ALA A 22 4.77 -2.11 -8.36
C ALA A 22 3.92 -3.34 -8.01
N ALA A 23 4.56 -4.43 -7.57
CA ALA A 23 3.85 -5.63 -7.12
C ALA A 23 2.98 -5.36 -5.88
N VAL A 24 3.49 -4.59 -4.90
CA VAL A 24 2.71 -4.19 -3.72
C VAL A 24 1.58 -3.25 -4.07
N LEU A 25 1.81 -2.25 -4.93
CA LEU A 25 0.77 -1.39 -5.47
C LEU A 25 -0.35 -2.22 -6.11
N PHE A 26 -0.01 -3.22 -6.93
CA PHE A 26 -0.97 -4.11 -7.55
C PHE A 26 -1.77 -4.92 -6.51
N ILE A 27 -1.08 -5.52 -5.54
CA ILE A 27 -1.72 -6.32 -4.48
C ILE A 27 -2.67 -5.46 -3.65
N LEU A 28 -2.22 -4.28 -3.19
CA LEU A 28 -3.03 -3.38 -2.36
C LEU A 28 -4.23 -2.85 -3.14
N ASN A 29 -4.06 -2.42 -4.39
CA ASN A 29 -5.18 -2.02 -5.25
C ASN A 29 -6.22 -3.14 -5.35
N ARG A 30 -5.80 -4.38 -5.62
CA ARG A 30 -6.72 -5.52 -5.75
C ARG A 30 -7.42 -5.86 -4.44
N LYS A 31 -6.68 -5.83 -3.33
CA LYS A 31 -7.18 -6.30 -2.03
C LYS A 31 -8.02 -5.27 -1.31
N ILE A 32 -7.63 -4.01 -1.37
CA ILE A 32 -8.42 -2.92 -0.78
C ILE A 32 -9.75 -2.81 -1.52
N LYS A 33 -9.76 -2.72 -2.86
CA LYS A 33 -11.01 -2.68 -3.65
C LYS A 33 -12.00 -3.79 -3.30
N GLY A 34 -11.51 -5.02 -3.13
CA GLY A 34 -12.33 -6.15 -2.72
C GLY A 34 -12.81 -6.08 -1.27
N ALA A 35 -12.01 -5.54 -0.35
CA ALA A 35 -12.35 -5.47 1.07
C ALA A 35 -13.36 -4.37 1.40
N VAL A 36 -13.27 -3.22 0.72
CA VAL A 36 -14.15 -2.07 0.97
C VAL A 36 -15.40 -2.07 0.08
N GLY A 37 -15.63 -3.15 -0.68
CA GLY A 37 -16.84 -3.35 -1.50
C GLY A 37 -16.96 -2.38 -2.68
N LEU A 38 -15.85 -1.80 -3.15
CA LEU A 38 -15.91 -0.56 -3.92
C LEU A 38 -16.05 -0.66 -5.43
N GLY A 39 -15.87 -1.85 -6.00
CA GLY A 39 -15.77 -1.94 -7.46
C GLY A 39 -14.79 -0.91 -8.04
N GLU A 40 -15.28 -0.08 -8.96
CA GLU A 40 -14.48 0.89 -9.71
C GLU A 40 -14.29 2.24 -8.97
N ASP A 41 -15.13 2.57 -7.99
CA ASP A 41 -15.21 3.89 -7.33
C ASP A 41 -14.21 4.14 -6.18
N PHE A 42 -13.25 3.24 -5.98
CA PHE A 42 -12.17 3.48 -5.01
C PHE A 42 -11.10 4.46 -5.54
N GLY A 43 -10.99 4.58 -6.87
CA GLY A 43 -9.79 5.09 -7.51
C GLY A 43 -8.68 4.04 -7.60
N ARG A 44 -7.45 4.50 -7.82
CA ARG A 44 -6.25 3.69 -8.00
C ARG A 44 -5.15 4.21 -7.09
N ILE A 45 -4.56 3.32 -6.30
CA ILE A 45 -3.33 3.61 -5.56
C ILE A 45 -2.22 3.77 -6.58
N THR A 46 -1.70 4.99 -6.72
CA THR A 46 -0.67 5.38 -7.69
C THR A 46 0.72 5.31 -7.08
N ASP A 47 0.83 5.66 -5.81
CA ASP A 47 2.10 5.61 -5.10
C ASP A 47 1.98 5.20 -3.63
N ILE A 48 3.11 4.74 -3.08
CA ILE A 48 3.26 4.38 -1.67
C ILE A 48 4.58 4.93 -1.14
N GLU A 49 4.53 5.61 -0.01
CA GLU A 49 5.67 5.99 0.79
C GLU A 49 5.66 5.23 2.13
N LEU A 50 6.85 4.86 2.61
CA LEU A 50 7.01 4.00 3.78
C LEU A 50 7.99 4.60 4.78
N ASP A 51 7.55 4.71 6.03
CA ASP A 51 8.43 4.91 7.18
C ASP A 51 8.44 3.61 8.00
N ARG A 52 9.43 2.75 7.74
CA ARG A 52 9.58 1.46 8.42
C ARG A 52 9.91 1.60 9.90
N GLY A 53 10.57 2.69 10.29
CA GLY A 53 10.93 2.94 11.69
C GLY A 53 9.69 3.21 12.55
N LYS A 54 8.73 3.94 11.99
CA LYS A 54 7.43 4.23 12.63
C LYS A 54 6.34 3.23 12.31
N LYS A 55 6.58 2.37 11.32
CA LYS A 55 5.58 1.48 10.72
C LYS A 55 4.39 2.26 10.15
N ASP A 56 4.70 3.26 9.34
CA ASP A 56 3.72 4.07 8.65
C ASP A 56 3.76 3.85 7.14
N ILE A 57 2.59 3.87 6.52
CA ILE A 57 2.40 3.80 5.07
C ILE A 57 1.59 5.02 4.66
N THR A 58 2.08 5.79 3.69
CA THR A 58 1.27 6.81 3.03
C THR A 58 0.96 6.33 1.63
N MET A 59 -0.31 6.28 1.26
CA MET A 59 -0.78 5.86 -0.05
C MET A 59 -1.38 7.05 -0.77
N GLU A 60 -0.92 7.29 -1.99
CA GLU A 60 -1.55 8.23 -2.90
C GLU A 60 -2.61 7.48 -3.72
N VAL A 61 -3.83 8.03 -3.78
CA VAL A 61 -4.96 7.44 -4.49
C VAL A 61 -5.52 8.45 -5.47
N THR A 62 -5.41 8.16 -6.77
CA THR A 62 -6.05 8.94 -7.83
C THR A 62 -7.43 8.38 -8.13
N GLN A 63 -8.45 9.23 -8.02
CA GLN A 63 -9.82 8.91 -8.40
C GLN A 63 -10.30 9.99 -9.35
N GLU A 64 -10.75 9.59 -10.54
CA GLU A 64 -11.06 10.50 -11.65
C GLU A 64 -9.82 11.39 -11.93
N ASP A 65 -9.87 12.67 -11.56
CA ASP A 65 -8.76 13.62 -11.69
C ASP A 65 -8.26 14.18 -10.34
N ALA A 66 -8.77 13.65 -9.22
CA ALA A 66 -8.42 14.09 -7.89
C ALA A 66 -7.38 13.16 -7.24
N VAL A 67 -6.36 13.76 -6.62
CA VAL A 67 -5.40 13.07 -5.77
C VAL A 67 -5.87 13.11 -4.33
N ASN A 68 -5.96 11.93 -3.72
CA ASN A 68 -6.26 11.73 -2.31
C ASN A 68 -5.08 11.05 -1.62
N THR A 69 -5.03 11.16 -0.30
CA THR A 69 -4.00 10.52 0.51
C THR A 69 -4.65 9.69 1.61
N ILE A 70 -4.17 8.47 1.76
CA ILE A 70 -4.51 7.58 2.87
C ILE A 70 -3.23 7.31 3.66
N ALA A 71 -3.16 7.83 4.89
CA ALA A 71 -2.06 7.55 5.79
C ALA A 71 -2.47 6.43 6.77
N VAL A 72 -1.69 5.36 6.82
CA VAL A 72 -1.89 4.20 7.69
C VAL A 72 -0.78 4.22 8.74
N ARG A 73 -1.17 4.23 10.02
CA ARG A 73 -0.21 4.27 11.13
C ARG A 73 -0.13 2.95 11.87
N GLY A 74 1.08 2.57 12.24
CA GLY A 74 1.36 1.34 12.99
C GLY A 74 0.90 0.09 12.26
N TYR A 75 1.25 -0.07 10.98
CA TYR A 75 0.93 -1.28 10.24
C TYR A 75 1.62 -2.51 10.85
N GLY A 76 1.04 -3.68 10.60
CA GLY A 76 1.60 -4.95 11.03
C GLY A 76 0.97 -6.14 10.33
N PHE A 77 1.41 -7.33 10.72
CA PHE A 77 0.91 -8.58 10.18
C PHE A 77 0.40 -9.47 11.30
N GLU A 78 -0.79 -10.03 11.13
CA GLU A 78 -1.43 -10.91 12.10
C GLU A 78 -2.05 -12.14 11.41
N GLN A 79 -2.23 -13.21 12.18
CA GLN A 79 -3.00 -14.38 11.76
C GLN A 79 -4.37 -14.37 12.44
N ARG A 80 -5.46 -14.34 11.67
CA ARG A 80 -6.83 -14.44 12.19
C ARG A 80 -7.48 -15.69 11.63
N LYS A 81 -7.84 -16.64 12.49
CA LYS A 81 -8.43 -17.94 12.09
C LYS A 81 -7.60 -18.66 11.00
N GLY A 82 -6.27 -18.61 11.11
CA GLY A 82 -5.35 -19.25 10.15
C GLY A 82 -5.14 -18.50 8.82
N LYS A 83 -5.69 -17.29 8.69
CA LYS A 83 -5.55 -16.45 7.51
C LYS A 83 -4.67 -15.23 7.82
N PRO A 84 -3.74 -14.86 6.92
CA PRO A 84 -2.90 -13.68 7.12
C PRO A 84 -3.64 -12.37 6.86
N TYR A 85 -3.41 -11.38 7.72
CA TYR A 85 -3.93 -10.03 7.58
C TYR A 85 -2.81 -9.01 7.61
N LEU A 86 -2.91 -8.00 6.74
CA LEU A 86 -2.23 -6.72 6.93
C LEU A 86 -3.14 -5.87 7.81
N ILE A 87 -2.66 -5.48 8.98
CA ILE A 87 -3.42 -4.73 9.99
C ILE A 87 -2.85 -3.33 10.18
N TRP A 88 -3.62 -2.46 10.81
CA TRP A 88 -3.22 -1.09 11.16
C TRP A 88 -3.89 -0.62 12.44
N LYS A 89 -3.29 0.37 13.10
CA LYS A 89 -3.85 0.99 14.31
C LYS A 89 -4.84 2.09 13.97
N THR A 90 -4.42 3.01 13.12
CA THR A 90 -5.25 4.16 12.71
C THR A 90 -5.03 4.46 11.23
N MET A 91 -6.01 5.15 10.65
CA MET A 91 -5.96 5.66 9.30
C MET A 91 -6.44 7.11 9.26
N ASP A 92 -5.69 7.94 8.55
CA ASP A 92 -6.06 9.32 8.26
C ASP A 92 -6.27 9.49 6.75
N PHE A 93 -7.25 10.32 6.39
CA PHE A 93 -7.68 10.51 5.02
C PHE A 93 -7.66 12.00 4.68
N ALA A 94 -7.03 12.35 3.56
CA ALA A 94 -6.95 13.71 3.06
C ALA A 94 -7.30 13.75 1.56
N GLY A 95 -7.80 14.91 1.10
CA GLY A 95 -8.25 15.13 -0.27
C GLY A 95 -9.77 15.11 -0.43
N PRO A 96 -10.27 15.36 -1.65
CA PRO A 96 -11.70 15.53 -1.93
C PRO A 96 -12.60 14.35 -1.51
N ALA A 97 -12.09 13.12 -1.57
CA ALA A 97 -12.81 11.90 -1.18
C ALA A 97 -12.53 11.45 0.27
N GLY A 98 -11.90 12.28 1.10
CA GLY A 98 -11.46 11.90 2.45
C GLY A 98 -12.58 11.40 3.38
N GLU A 99 -13.73 12.08 3.42
CA GLU A 99 -14.89 11.66 4.22
C GLU A 99 -15.49 10.34 3.75
N GLU A 100 -15.44 10.09 2.44
CA GLU A 100 -15.92 8.84 1.87
C GLU A 100 -15.03 7.67 2.27
N TYR A 101 -13.70 7.82 2.15
CA TYR A 101 -12.78 6.81 2.65
C TYR A 101 -12.97 6.56 4.14
N ARG A 102 -13.12 7.62 4.96
CA ARG A 102 -13.35 7.45 6.40
C ARG A 102 -14.59 6.60 6.70
N ARG A 103 -15.70 6.84 6.00
CA ARG A 103 -16.93 6.04 6.15
C ARG A 103 -16.72 4.58 5.74
N ARG A 104 -15.99 4.31 4.65
CA ARG A 104 -15.80 2.96 4.12
C ARG A 104 -14.81 2.12 4.92
N PHE A 105 -13.77 2.75 5.47
CA PHE A 105 -12.82 2.10 6.37
C PHE A 105 -13.27 2.11 7.84
N ALA A 106 -14.46 2.65 8.14
CA ALA A 106 -14.99 2.68 9.49
C ALA A 106 -15.11 1.26 10.05
N GLY A 107 -14.51 1.02 11.22
CA GLY A 107 -14.49 -0.31 11.85
C GLY A 107 -13.54 -1.32 11.20
N MET A 108 -12.82 -0.96 10.14
CA MET A 108 -11.79 -1.81 9.55
C MET A 108 -10.42 -1.54 10.18
N ASN A 109 -9.77 -2.59 10.67
CA ASN A 109 -8.42 -2.54 11.22
C ASN A 109 -7.43 -3.45 10.47
N GLY A 110 -7.83 -3.96 9.29
CA GLY A 110 -6.97 -4.80 8.46
C GLY A 110 -7.67 -5.39 7.24
N ILE A 111 -6.86 -5.87 6.30
CA ILE A 111 -7.30 -6.61 5.09
C ILE A 111 -6.69 -8.02 5.05
N GLU A 112 -7.48 -8.99 4.59
CA GLU A 112 -7.00 -10.36 4.39
C GLU A 112 -6.10 -10.46 3.14
N LEU A 113 -4.87 -10.91 3.34
CA LEU A 113 -3.93 -11.22 2.27
C LEU A 113 -3.80 -12.74 2.11
N SER A 114 -3.57 -13.21 0.88
CA SER A 114 -3.18 -14.62 0.71
C SER A 114 -1.76 -14.82 1.23
N LYS A 115 -1.38 -16.05 1.60
CA LYS A 115 0.00 -16.38 2.06
C LYS A 115 1.08 -15.94 1.05
N LYS A 116 0.77 -16.00 -0.25
CA LYS A 116 1.67 -15.51 -1.30
C LYS A 116 1.80 -13.98 -1.28
N TYR A 117 0.71 -13.26 -1.04
CA TYR A 117 0.70 -11.80 -1.06
C TYR A 117 1.31 -11.20 0.20
N ILE A 118 1.11 -11.80 1.37
CA ILE A 118 1.73 -11.30 2.59
C ILE A 118 3.26 -11.33 2.50
N ALA A 119 3.86 -12.39 1.97
CA ALA A 119 5.31 -12.46 1.79
C ALA A 119 5.86 -11.37 0.84
N VAL A 120 5.10 -11.01 -0.20
CA VAL A 120 5.49 -9.92 -1.12
C VAL A 120 5.35 -8.56 -0.46
N VAL A 121 4.25 -8.35 0.27
CA VAL A 121 3.99 -7.09 0.99
C VAL A 121 5.00 -6.91 2.12
N GLU A 122 5.26 -7.94 2.92
CA GLU A 122 6.24 -7.96 4.01
C GLU A 122 7.69 -7.79 3.52
N ALA A 123 8.01 -8.15 2.28
CA ALA A 123 9.33 -7.88 1.72
C ALA A 123 9.56 -6.38 1.40
N VAL A 124 8.48 -5.61 1.23
CA VAL A 124 8.52 -4.18 0.84
C VAL A 124 8.19 -3.25 1.99
N LEU A 125 7.27 -3.67 2.87
CA LEU A 125 7.00 -3.04 4.16
C LEU A 125 8.08 -3.43 5.17
#